data_AF-V4RQ86-F1
#
_entry.id   AF-V4RQ86-F1
#
_cell.length_a   1.000
_cell.length_b   1.000
_cell.length_c   1.000
_cell.angle_alpha   90.00
_cell.angle_beta   90.00
_cell.angle_gamma   90.00
#
_symmetry.space_group_name_H-M   'P 1'
#
loop_
_entity.id
_entity.type
_entity.pdbx_description
1 polymer ?
#
loop_
_entity_poly.entity_id
_entity_poly.type
_entity_poly.pdbx_seq_one_letter_code
_entity_poly.pdbx_strand_id
1 'polypeptide(L)'
;MFEVAVKVLAGTLVIVAAAGFLIPPLGTAVHVLTAWRFGATGYVYYGVGKNGEPTQAGKLYLIRTGSRDYDSIGFGDKLQAASLKYFRDGPSASAPAIFILQRGECVTVLAKVWKSVSECSVSGGWLRVATSGCGLFR
;
A
#
# COMPACT_ATOMS: atom_id res chain seq x y z
N MET A 1 20.81 11.55 -37.31
CA MET A 1 19.95 10.42 -36.88
C MET A 1 19.75 10.36 -35.36
N PHE A 2 20.81 10.51 -34.55
CA PHE A 2 20.71 10.42 -33.08
C PHE A 2 19.74 11.44 -32.44
N GLU A 3 19.75 12.68 -32.91
CA GLU A 3 18.89 13.76 -32.37
C GLU A 3 17.39 13.52 -32.60
N VAL A 4 17.02 12.98 -33.77
CA VAL A 4 15.63 12.63 -34.10
C VAL A 4 15.16 11.48 -33.21
N ALA A 5 16.00 10.47 -33.00
CA ALA A 5 15.69 9.35 -32.11
C ALA A 5 15.46 9.81 -30.66
N VAL A 6 16.30 10.70 -30.13
CA VAL A 6 16.15 11.26 -28.77
C VAL A 6 14.85 12.05 -28.62
N LYS A 7 14.50 12.88 -29.61
CA LYS A 7 13.26 13.66 -29.60
C LYS A 7 12.01 12.77 -29.65
N VAL A 8 12.03 11.71 -30.46
CA VAL A 8 10.95 10.72 -30.52
C VAL A 8 10.83 9.99 -29.19
N LEU A 9 11.94 9.55 -28.60
CA LEU A 9 11.93 8.83 -27.32
C LEU A 9 11.39 9.70 -26.18
N ALA A 10 11.82 10.97 -26.12
CA ALA A 10 11.34 11.94 -25.14
C ALA A 10 9.83 12.22 -25.30
N GLY A 11 9.36 12.43 -26.54
CA GLY A 11 7.94 12.62 -26.83
C GLY A 11 7.10 11.41 -26.42
N THR A 12 7.60 10.20 -26.69
CA THR A 12 6.92 8.95 -26.32
C THR A 12 6.81 8.80 -24.79
N LEU A 13 7.87 9.13 -24.06
CA LEU A 13 7.86 9.14 -22.59
C LEU A 13 6.83 10.11 -22.01
N VAL A 14 6.71 11.31 -22.58
CA VAL A 14 5.72 12.30 -22.14
C VAL A 14 4.29 11.80 -22.38
N ILE A 15 4.03 11.19 -23.53
CA ILE A 15 2.70 10.64 -23.86
C ILE A 15 2.35 9.47 -22.92
N VAL A 16 3.29 8.57 -22.64
CA VAL A 16 3.07 7.46 -21.71
C VAL A 16 2.82 7.98 -20.29
N ALA A 17 3.56 9.00 -19.85
CA ALA A 17 3.34 9.63 -18.55
C ALA A 17 1.95 10.29 -18.45
N ALA A 18 1.53 11.01 -19.50
CA ALA A 18 0.22 11.65 -19.57
C ALA A 18 -0.93 10.62 -19.64
N ALA A 19 -0.77 9.56 -20.42
CA ALA A 19 -1.72 8.46 -20.49
C ALA A 19 -1.85 7.72 -19.15
N GLY A 20 -0.74 7.54 -18.44
CA GLY A 20 -0.74 6.98 -17.08
C GLY A 20 -1.53 7.80 -16.07
N PHE A 21 -1.62 9.12 -16.28
CA PHE A 21 -2.43 10.02 -15.45
C PHE A 21 -3.92 9.95 -15.79
N LEU A 22 -4.26 9.80 -17.07
CA LEU A 22 -5.66 9.78 -17.55
C LEU A 22 -6.33 8.41 -17.45
N ILE A 23 -5.55 7.33 -17.31
CA ILE A 23 -6.03 5.96 -17.18
C ILE A 23 -5.79 5.51 -15.72
N PRO A 24 -6.80 5.56 -14.83
CA PRO A 24 -6.67 5.29 -13.39
C PRO A 24 -5.93 3.98 -13.02
N PRO A 25 -6.10 2.84 -13.71
CA PRO A 25 -5.38 1.62 -13.36
C PRO A 25 -3.87 1.71 -13.65
N LEU A 26 -3.42 2.53 -14.61
CA LEU A 26 -1.99 2.70 -14.92
C LEU A 26 -1.28 3.49 -13.82
N GLY A 27 -1.89 4.58 -13.33
CA GLY A 27 -1.34 5.35 -12.22
C GLY A 27 -1.12 4.51 -10.97
N THR A 28 -2.06 3.61 -10.66
CA THR A 28 -1.95 2.68 -9.53
C THR A 28 -0.79 1.70 -9.72
N ALA A 29 -0.63 1.13 -10.92
CA ALA A 29 0.46 0.20 -11.22
C ALA A 29 1.84 0.86 -11.10
N VAL A 30 2.01 2.08 -11.61
CA VAL A 30 3.27 2.84 -11.45
C VAL A 30 3.56 3.13 -9.97
N HIS A 31 2.54 3.48 -9.20
CA HIS A 31 2.69 3.74 -7.77
C HIS A 31 3.11 2.48 -6.99
N VAL A 32 2.52 1.33 -7.32
CA VAL A 32 2.89 0.05 -6.71
C VAL A 32 4.30 -0.35 -7.11
N LEU A 33 4.65 -0.23 -8.39
CA LEU A 33 5.97 -0.58 -8.90
C LEU A 33 7.07 0.28 -8.24
N THR A 34 6.84 1.58 -8.11
CA THR A 34 7.78 2.49 -7.44
C THR A 34 7.90 2.17 -5.95
N ALA A 35 6.79 1.96 -5.23
CA ALA A 35 6.82 1.55 -3.84
C ALA A 35 7.55 0.22 -3.65
N TRP A 36 7.29 -0.77 -4.50
CA TRP A 36 7.98 -2.07 -4.45
C TRP A 36 9.48 -1.96 -4.73
N ARG A 37 9.89 -1.10 -5.68
CA ARG A 37 11.29 -0.97 -6.10
C ARG A 37 12.15 -0.17 -5.13
N PHE A 38 11.57 0.84 -4.48
CA PHE A 38 12.30 1.82 -3.66
C PHE A 38 11.90 1.81 -2.18
N GLY A 39 10.75 1.24 -1.84
CA GLY A 39 10.29 1.08 -0.46
C GLY A 39 10.78 -0.22 0.18
N ALA A 40 10.77 -0.25 1.51
CA ALA A 40 10.97 -1.49 2.25
C ALA A 40 9.72 -2.37 2.09
N THR A 41 9.93 -3.64 1.72
CA THR A 41 8.82 -4.59 1.54
C THR A 41 8.73 -5.54 2.71
N GLY A 42 7.51 -5.89 3.10
CA GLY A 42 7.28 -6.79 4.21
C GLY A 42 5.81 -7.18 4.36
N TYR A 43 5.51 -7.78 5.49
CA TYR A 43 4.18 -8.20 5.87
C TYR A 43 3.69 -7.40 7.07
N VAL A 44 2.43 -6.99 7.01
CA VAL A 44 1.78 -6.30 8.10
C VAL A 44 0.39 -6.88 8.33
N TYR A 45 0.03 -7.01 9.59
CA TYR A 45 -1.32 -7.37 9.99
C TYR A 45 -2.20 -6.13 10.06
N TYR A 46 -3.31 -6.14 9.34
CA TYR A 46 -4.41 -5.20 9.52
C TYR A 46 -5.57 -5.93 10.22
N GLY A 47 -6.37 -5.20 10.97
CA GLY A 47 -7.46 -5.76 11.76
C GLY A 47 -8.36 -4.64 12.23
N VAL A 48 -9.64 -4.76 11.95
CA VAL A 48 -10.65 -3.73 12.17
C VAL A 48 -11.75 -4.29 13.05
N GLY A 49 -12.13 -3.53 14.08
CA GLY A 49 -13.15 -3.91 15.04
C GLY A 49 -14.57 -3.71 14.49
N LYS A 50 -15.57 -4.08 15.29
CA LYS A 50 -17.00 -3.96 14.93
C LYS A 50 -17.45 -2.55 14.55
N ASN A 51 -16.73 -1.54 15.04
CA ASN A 51 -17.07 -0.13 14.82
C ASN A 51 -16.35 0.47 13.60
N GLY A 52 -15.65 -0.33 12.79
CA GLY A 52 -14.83 0.17 11.67
C GLY A 52 -13.51 0.83 12.08
N GLU A 53 -13.24 0.89 13.39
CA GLU A 53 -11.99 1.40 13.95
C GLU A 53 -10.88 0.34 13.92
N PRO A 54 -9.62 0.73 13.66
CA PRO A 54 -8.50 -0.19 13.70
C PRO A 54 -8.34 -0.79 15.10
N THR A 55 -8.14 -2.10 15.17
CA THR A 55 -7.91 -2.80 16.44
C THR A 55 -6.51 -2.51 16.98
N GLN A 56 -6.26 -2.80 18.27
CA GLN A 56 -4.91 -2.71 18.83
C GLN A 56 -3.89 -3.56 18.05
N ALA A 57 -4.33 -4.69 17.48
CA ALA A 57 -3.53 -5.54 16.63
C ALA A 57 -3.36 -4.95 15.21
N GLY A 58 -4.38 -4.30 14.66
CA GLY A 58 -4.39 -3.75 13.30
C GLY A 58 -4.36 -2.23 13.30
N LYS A 59 -3.20 -1.61 13.51
CA LYS A 59 -3.07 -0.15 13.64
C LYS A 59 -2.85 0.56 12.30
N LEU A 60 -3.65 0.21 11.29
CA LEU A 60 -3.56 0.76 9.94
C LEU A 60 -4.92 1.31 9.50
N TYR A 61 -4.95 2.54 9.00
CA TYR A 61 -6.12 3.18 8.40
C TYR A 61 -6.07 3.07 6.89
N LEU A 62 -7.18 2.65 6.27
CA LEU A 62 -7.32 2.70 4.82
C LEU A 62 -7.50 4.16 4.37
N ILE A 63 -6.58 4.65 3.55
CA ILE A 63 -6.67 5.95 2.89
C ILE A 63 -7.36 5.73 1.55
N ARG A 64 -8.68 5.92 1.54
CA ARG A 64 -9.51 5.91 0.33
C ARG A 64 -10.62 6.95 0.48
N THR A 65 -11.01 7.58 -0.63
CA THR A 65 -12.22 8.41 -0.70
C THR A 65 -13.47 7.52 -0.75
N GLY A 66 -14.46 7.80 0.10
CA GLY A 66 -15.72 7.04 0.16
C GLY A 66 -15.81 6.03 1.30
N SER A 67 -16.61 4.97 1.12
CA SER A 67 -16.88 3.96 2.15
C SER A 67 -15.61 3.17 2.52
N ARG A 68 -15.33 3.07 3.83
CA ARG A 68 -14.20 2.32 4.37
C ARG A 68 -14.59 0.85 4.56
N ASP A 69 -14.66 0.12 3.45
CA ASP A 69 -14.81 -1.33 3.50
C ASP A 69 -13.44 -2.01 3.55
N TYR A 70 -13.08 -2.51 4.74
CA TYR A 70 -11.81 -3.20 4.98
C TYR A 70 -11.79 -4.65 4.49
N ASP A 71 -12.93 -5.24 4.13
CA ASP A 71 -12.94 -6.51 3.40
C ASP A 71 -12.53 -6.33 1.93
N SER A 72 -12.72 -5.12 1.39
CA SER A 72 -12.38 -4.73 0.02
C SER A 72 -10.93 -4.27 -0.21
N ILE A 73 -10.03 -4.42 0.77
CA ILE A 73 -8.62 -4.04 0.61
C ILE A 73 -7.99 -4.86 -0.52
N GLY A 74 -7.46 -4.16 -1.51
CA GLY A 74 -6.89 -4.71 -2.73
C GLY A 74 -5.52 -4.14 -3.08
N PHE A 75 -5.00 -4.60 -4.21
CA PHE A 75 -3.73 -4.16 -4.77
C PHE A 75 -3.72 -2.64 -5.02
N GLY A 76 -2.67 -1.97 -4.59
CA GLY A 76 -2.51 -0.52 -4.77
C GLY A 76 -3.20 0.35 -3.72
N ASP A 77 -3.99 -0.22 -2.83
CA ASP A 77 -4.56 0.53 -1.71
C ASP A 77 -3.46 1.08 -0.80
N LYS A 78 -3.70 2.28 -0.26
CA LYS A 78 -2.80 2.92 0.69
C LYS A 78 -3.32 2.79 2.11
N LEU A 79 -2.43 2.40 3.00
CA LEU A 79 -2.71 2.30 4.43
C LEU A 79 -1.78 3.22 5.20
N GLN A 80 -2.29 3.93 6.20
CA GLN A 80 -1.49 4.77 7.10
C GLN A 80 -1.41 4.16 8.49
N ALA A 81 -0.22 4.14 9.07
CA ALA A 81 0.00 3.70 10.43
C ALA A 81 -0.64 4.67 11.44
N ALA A 82 -1.61 4.16 12.21
CA ALA A 82 -2.25 4.84 13.33
C ALA A 82 -1.29 5.02 14.52
N SER A 83 -0.37 4.07 14.68
CA SER A 83 0.72 4.12 15.65
C SER A 83 1.87 3.22 15.20
N LEU A 84 2.88 3.07 16.07
CA LEU A 84 3.97 2.12 15.89
C LEU A 84 3.46 0.72 15.50
N LYS A 85 4.00 0.18 14.39
CA LYS A 85 3.62 -1.13 13.86
C LYS A 85 4.82 -1.83 13.24
N TYR A 86 5.05 -3.07 13.65
CA TYR A 86 6.12 -3.90 13.10
C TYR A 86 5.77 -4.43 11.71
N PHE A 87 6.67 -4.19 10.77
CA PHE A 87 6.81 -4.88 9.49
C PHE A 87 7.59 -6.16 9.72
N ARG A 88 7.10 -7.27 9.19
CA ARG A 88 7.71 -8.58 9.37
C ARG A 88 8.14 -9.17 8.04
N ASP A 89 9.12 -10.07 8.08
CA ASP A 89 9.58 -10.84 6.92
C ASP A 89 8.57 -11.90 6.45
N GLY A 90 7.64 -12.32 7.32
CA GLY A 90 6.59 -13.28 7.02
C GLY A 90 5.21 -12.91 7.58
N PRO A 91 4.13 -13.53 7.07
CA PRO A 91 2.76 -13.25 7.47
C PRO A 91 2.38 -13.93 8.81
N SER A 92 3.22 -13.79 9.83
CA SER A 92 3.03 -14.35 11.16
C SER A 92 3.48 -13.39 12.24
N ALA A 93 2.83 -13.43 13.41
CA ALA A 93 3.21 -12.62 14.57
C ALA A 93 4.58 -13.02 15.16
N SER A 94 5.03 -14.25 14.92
CA SER A 94 6.35 -14.75 15.34
C SER A 94 7.48 -14.44 14.34
N ALA A 95 7.14 -14.01 13.13
CA ALA A 95 8.11 -13.77 12.07
C ALA A 95 8.99 -12.54 12.41
N PRO A 96 10.31 -12.56 12.19
CA PRO A 96 11.21 -11.45 12.49
C PRO A 96 10.69 -10.08 12.04
N ALA A 97 10.79 -9.09 12.92
CA ALA A 97 10.51 -7.70 12.56
C ALA A 97 11.70 -7.13 11.77
N ILE A 98 11.45 -6.67 10.56
CA ILE A 98 12.46 -6.10 9.65
C ILE A 98 12.43 -4.57 9.62
N PHE A 99 11.29 -3.98 9.98
CA PHE A 99 11.08 -2.53 9.97
C PHE A 99 9.98 -2.15 10.97
N ILE A 100 9.97 -0.90 11.43
CA ILE A 100 8.93 -0.37 12.32
C ILE A 100 8.31 0.84 11.64
N LEU A 101 7.04 0.74 11.28
CA LEU A 101 6.26 1.89 10.82
C LEU A 101 5.99 2.82 11.99
N GLN A 102 6.29 4.10 11.81
CA GLN A 102 5.92 5.17 12.72
C GLN A 102 4.51 5.68 12.44
N ARG A 103 3.92 6.38 13.41
CA ARG A 103 2.61 7.02 13.24
C ARG A 103 2.66 7.99 12.07
N GLY A 104 1.69 7.88 11.16
CA GLY A 104 1.58 8.74 9.99
C GLY A 104 2.31 8.21 8.76
N GLU A 105 3.19 7.22 8.88
CA GLU A 105 3.82 6.59 7.73
C GLU A 105 2.83 5.75 6.92
N CYS A 106 3.06 5.64 5.62
CA CYS A 106 2.16 4.97 4.71
C CYS A 106 2.80 3.78 4.03
N VAL A 107 1.93 2.84 3.68
CA VAL A 107 2.29 1.64 2.93
C VAL A 107 1.30 1.41 1.81
N THR A 108 1.78 0.84 0.72
CA THR A 108 0.97 0.44 -0.42
C THR A 108 0.82 -1.07 -0.42
N VAL A 109 -0.41 -1.56 -0.61
CA VAL A 109 -0.72 -2.99 -0.63
C VAL A 109 -0.22 -3.62 -1.94
N LEU A 110 0.66 -4.61 -1.79
CA LEU A 110 1.19 -5.40 -2.90
C LEU A 110 0.40 -6.69 -3.12
N ALA A 111 -0.10 -7.31 -2.05
CA ALA A 111 -0.93 -8.51 -2.12
C ALA A 111 -1.66 -8.77 -0.81
N LYS A 112 -2.82 -9.44 -0.89
CA LYS A 112 -3.50 -10.05 0.24
C LYS A 112 -3.00 -11.49 0.38
N VAL A 113 -2.54 -11.87 1.56
CA VAL A 113 -1.94 -13.19 1.77
C VAL A 113 -2.99 -14.18 2.24
N TRP A 114 -3.66 -13.85 3.34
CA TRP A 114 -4.70 -14.69 3.94
C TRP A 114 -5.54 -13.88 4.92
N LYS A 115 -6.84 -14.21 5.00
CA LYS A 115 -7.76 -13.65 5.98
C LYS A 115 -7.52 -14.40 7.30
N SER A 116 -7.05 -13.69 8.30
CA SER A 116 -6.87 -14.19 9.66
C SER A 116 -7.55 -13.18 10.56
N VAL A 117 -8.75 -13.52 11.02
CA VAL A 117 -9.52 -12.62 11.87
C VAL A 117 -9.12 -12.89 13.31
N SER A 118 -8.41 -11.95 13.94
CA SER A 118 -8.19 -12.00 15.39
C SER A 118 -9.53 -11.97 16.13
N GLU A 119 -9.60 -12.56 17.32
CA GLU A 119 -10.80 -12.64 18.17
C GLU A 119 -11.56 -11.31 18.38
N CYS A 120 -10.86 -10.17 18.31
CA CYS A 120 -11.45 -8.83 18.45
C CYS A 120 -11.65 -8.05 17.13
N SER A 121 -11.40 -8.66 15.97
CA SER A 121 -11.59 -8.03 14.66
C SER A 121 -12.82 -8.61 13.96
N VAL A 122 -13.53 -7.80 13.18
CA VAL A 122 -14.56 -8.26 12.22
C VAL A 122 -13.92 -8.61 10.88
N SER A 123 -12.91 -7.83 10.49
CA SER A 123 -12.08 -8.11 9.32
C SER A 123 -10.62 -7.90 9.65
N GLY A 124 -9.77 -8.76 9.13
CA GLY A 124 -8.34 -8.69 9.39
C GLY A 124 -7.58 -9.77 8.63
N GLY A 125 -6.28 -9.57 8.52
CA GLY A 125 -5.41 -10.49 7.82
C GLY A 125 -4.03 -9.91 7.60
N TRP A 126 -3.19 -10.71 6.95
CA TRP A 126 -1.86 -10.29 6.58
C TRP A 126 -1.85 -9.77 5.15
N LEU A 127 -1.23 -8.60 5.00
CA LEU A 127 -0.99 -7.97 3.73
C LEU A 127 0.51 -7.95 3.48
N ARG A 128 0.89 -8.26 2.24
CA ARG A 128 2.21 -7.91 1.73
C ARG A 128 2.14 -6.47 1.26
N VAL A 129 3.08 -5.65 1.71
CA VAL A 129 3.05 -4.20 1.57
C VAL A 129 4.45 -3.67 1.29
N ALA A 130 4.52 -2.49 0.71
CA ALA A 130 5.75 -1.72 0.58
C ALA A 130 5.58 -0.34 1.24
N THR A 131 6.63 0.17 1.88
CA THR A 131 6.63 1.56 2.37
C THR A 131 6.49 2.54 1.20
N SER A 132 5.75 3.61 1.42
CA SER A 132 5.45 4.59 0.38
C SER A 132 5.11 5.95 0.98
N GLY A 133 5.26 7.02 0.21
CA GLY A 133 4.71 8.31 0.59
C GLY A 133 3.18 8.27 0.65
N CYS A 134 2.59 8.92 1.66
CA CYS A 134 1.13 9.03 1.80
C CYS A 134 0.46 9.74 0.62
N GLY A 135 1.24 10.50 -0.17
CA GLY A 135 0.72 11.40 -1.21
C GLY A 135 0.21 12.71 -0.62
N LEU A 136 0.05 13.72 -1.47
CA LEU A 136 -0.47 15.05 -1.11
C LEU A 136 -2.00 15.15 -1.19
N PHE A 137 -2.67 14.18 -1.82
CA PHE A 137 -4.10 14.26 -2.10
C PHE A 137 -4.89 13.38 -1.13
N ARG A 138 -5.67 14.08 -0.28
CA ARG A 138 -6.71 13.55 0.61
C ARG A 138 -8.06 13.58 -0.11
#